data_AF-A0A255T9Q2-F1
#
_entry.id   AF-A0A255T9Q2-F1
#
_cell.length_a   1.000
_cell.length_b   1.000
_cell.length_c   1.000
_cell.angle_alpha   90.00
_cell.angle_beta   90.00
_cell.angle_gamma   90.00
#
_symmetry.space_group_name_H-M   'P 1'
#
loop_
_entity.id
_entity.type
_entity.pdbx_description
1 polymer ?
#
loop_
_entity_poly.entity_id
_entity_poly.type
_entity_poly.pdbx_seq_one_letter_code
_entity_poly.pdbx_strand_id
1 'polypeptide(L)'
;MNIKVHYEEVANYVEKHYMIRPQLKRIDDKTLEVSCQLGRFIPPMVLQIHIEAMRKDVVCLSYECGTGMAMLIAGAVEHLDNKLPHGIEIKPEDKRINLFPDHVKEIRQIMEYAQLDGIQIHEDGLEILVSLR
;
A
#
# COMPACT_ATOMS: atom_id res chain seq x y z
N MET A 1 -7.88 -5.93 -17.87
CA MET A 1 -6.41 -6.03 -17.74
C MET A 1 -6.11 -6.34 -16.29
N ASN A 2 -5.25 -7.31 -16.04
CA ASN A 2 -4.91 -7.71 -14.68
C ASN A 2 -3.43 -7.42 -14.49
N ILE A 3 -3.12 -6.59 -13.50
CA ILE A 3 -1.74 -6.29 -13.11
C ILE A 3 -1.47 -7.10 -11.86
N LYS A 4 -0.49 -8.00 -11.93
CA LYS A 4 -0.06 -8.80 -10.78
C LYS A 4 1.24 -8.23 -10.24
N VAL A 5 1.29 -8.07 -8.93
CA VAL A 5 2.47 -7.62 -8.20
C VAL A 5 2.77 -8.69 -7.16
N HIS A 6 3.85 -9.44 -7.35
CA HIS A 6 4.24 -10.49 -6.43
C HIS A 6 4.90 -9.89 -5.18
N TYR A 7 4.64 -10.48 -4.02
CA TYR A 7 5.27 -10.05 -2.77
C TYR A 7 6.79 -10.14 -2.83
N GLU A 8 7.33 -11.12 -3.55
CA GLU A 8 8.75 -11.29 -3.78
C GLU A 8 9.35 -10.13 -4.61
N GLU A 9 8.62 -9.58 -5.58
CA GLU A 9 9.05 -8.43 -6.35
C GLU A 9 9.15 -7.17 -5.47
N VAL A 10 8.14 -6.97 -4.61
CA VAL A 10 8.12 -5.88 -3.63
C VAL A 10 9.26 -6.04 -2.63
N ALA A 11 9.45 -7.25 -2.07
CA ALA A 11 10.49 -7.53 -1.10
C ALA A 11 11.89 -7.31 -1.69
N ASN A 12 12.15 -7.79 -2.91
CA ASN A 12 13.42 -7.60 -3.61
C ASN A 12 13.68 -6.13 -3.94
N TYR A 13 12.65 -5.37 -4.34
CA TYR A 13 12.78 -3.94 -4.57
C TYR A 13 13.18 -3.20 -3.28
N VAL A 14 12.51 -3.48 -2.16
CA VAL A 14 12.79 -2.82 -0.89
C VAL A 14 14.16 -3.21 -0.35
N GLU A 15 14.54 -4.49 -0.42
CA GLU A 15 15.85 -4.96 0.03
C GLU A 15 16.99 -4.29 -0.75
N LYS A 16 16.85 -4.19 -2.08
CA LYS A 16 17.85 -3.57 -2.94
C LYS A 16 18.07 -2.07 -2.64
N HIS A 17 17.01 -1.34 -2.30
CA HIS A 17 17.07 0.12 -2.12
C HIS A 17 17.30 0.55 -0.67
N TYR A 18 16.86 -0.25 0.30
CA TYR A 18 16.82 0.13 1.70
C TYR A 18 17.52 -0.86 2.65
N MET A 19 18.11 -1.95 2.12
CA MET A 19 18.78 -3.01 2.90
C MET A 19 17.88 -3.65 3.97
N ILE A 20 16.56 -3.60 3.78
CA ILE A 20 15.55 -4.19 4.64
C ILE A 20 14.67 -5.07 3.77
N ARG A 21 14.44 -6.32 4.18
CA ARG A 21 13.56 -7.24 3.46
C ARG A 21 12.21 -7.35 4.19
N PRO A 22 11.14 -6.72 3.67
CA PRO A 22 9.81 -6.89 4.24
C PRO A 22 9.28 -8.29 3.95
N GLN A 23 8.51 -8.83 4.89
CA GLN A 23 7.69 -10.00 4.70
C GLN A 23 6.26 -9.52 4.50
N LEU A 24 5.69 -9.85 3.35
CA LEU A 24 4.29 -9.57 3.04
C LEU A 24 3.51 -10.88 3.11
N LYS A 25 2.36 -10.82 3.78
CA LYS A 25 1.53 -12.00 4.02
C LYS A 25 0.06 -11.62 3.95
N ARG A 26 -0.73 -12.43 3.25
CA ARG A 26 -2.18 -12.34 3.28
C ARG A 26 -2.72 -12.82 4.63
N ILE A 27 -3.60 -12.02 5.23
CA ILE A 27 -4.38 -12.43 6.41
C ILE A 27 -5.77 -12.89 5.97
N ASP A 28 -6.41 -12.15 5.08
CA ASP A 28 -7.70 -12.46 4.48
C ASP A 28 -7.85 -11.77 3.10
N ASP A 29 -9.06 -11.75 2.52
CA ASP A 29 -9.34 -11.18 1.19
C ASP A 29 -9.12 -9.66 1.09
N LYS A 30 -9.06 -8.95 2.22
CA LYS A 30 -8.97 -7.49 2.31
C LYS A 30 -7.82 -7.01 3.18
N THR A 31 -7.15 -7.91 3.90
CA THR A 31 -6.10 -7.58 4.85
C THR A 31 -4.75 -8.12 4.39
N LEU A 32 -3.79 -7.21 4.22
CA LEU A 32 -2.38 -7.49 3.98
C LEU A 32 -1.58 -7.16 5.23
N GLU A 33 -0.80 -8.11 5.71
CA GLU A 33 0.22 -7.87 6.73
C GLU A 33 1.58 -7.62 6.07
N VAL A 34 2.24 -6.55 6.49
CA VAL A 34 3.62 -6.23 6.15
C VAL A 34 4.42 -6.21 7.45
N SER A 35 5.45 -7.04 7.53
CA SER A 35 6.35 -7.07 8.67
C SER A 35 7.80 -6.86 8.27
N CYS A 36 8.56 -6.17 9.10
CA CYS A 36 9.97 -5.88 8.87
C CYS A 36 10.77 -6.14 10.16
N GLN A 37 11.88 -6.86 10.02
CA GLN A 37 12.84 -7.04 11.10
C GLN A 37 14.05 -6.15 10.86
N LEU A 38 14.20 -5.09 11.67
CA LEU A 38 15.33 -4.15 11.53
C LEU A 38 16.62 -4.63 12.20
N GLY A 39 16.57 -5.67 13.01
CA GLY A 39 17.73 -6.23 13.69
C GLY A 39 17.36 -7.37 14.64
N ARG A 40 18.37 -8.08 15.16
CA ARG A 40 18.16 -9.24 16.04
C ARG A 40 17.49 -8.91 17.39
N PHE A 41 17.69 -7.69 17.89
CA PHE A 41 17.23 -7.26 19.21
C PHE A 41 16.06 -6.28 19.17
N ILE A 42 15.62 -5.89 17.97
CA ILE A 42 14.46 -5.02 17.77
C ILE A 42 13.27 -5.94 17.48
N PRO A 43 12.16 -5.85 18.24
CA PRO A 43 10.95 -6.60 17.94
C PRO A 43 10.51 -6.37 16.48
N PRO A 44 10.01 -7.41 15.79
CA PRO A 44 9.49 -7.25 14.44
C PRO A 44 8.43 -6.13 14.41
N MET A 45 8.57 -5.23 13.46
CA MET A 45 7.56 -4.20 13.22
C MET A 45 6.52 -4.78 12.30
N VAL A 46 5.25 -4.72 12.72
CA VAL A 46 4.11 -5.28 12.01
C VAL A 46 3.13 -4.15 11.68
N LEU A 47 2.68 -4.14 10.44
CA LEU A 47 1.68 -3.25 9.89
C LEU A 47 0.64 -4.10 9.17
N GLN A 48 -0.62 -4.02 9.59
CA GLN A 48 -1.74 -4.59 8.85
C GLN A 48 -2.44 -3.49 8.09
N ILE A 49 -2.68 -3.69 6.80
CA ILE A 49 -3.35 -2.75 5.91
C ILE A 49 -4.66 -3.42 5.47
N HIS A 50 -5.78 -2.73 5.69
CA HIS A 50 -7.10 -3.21 5.32
C HIS A 50 -7.68 -2.38 4.18
N ILE A 51 -8.24 -3.04 3.18
CA ILE A 51 -9.00 -2.39 2.11
C ILE A 51 -10.44 -2.22 2.60
N GLU A 52 -10.78 -1.01 3.04
CA GLU A 52 -12.09 -0.67 3.59
C GLU A 52 -13.14 -0.56 2.50
N ALA A 53 -12.82 0.23 1.47
CA ALA A 53 -13.72 0.51 0.37
C ALA A 53 -12.93 0.79 -0.90
N MET A 54 -13.53 0.45 -2.03
CA MET A 54 -12.97 0.73 -3.34
C MET A 54 -14.03 1.34 -4.23
N ARG A 55 -13.65 2.40 -4.92
CA ARG A 55 -14.39 3.00 -6.01
C ARG A 55 -13.43 3.17 -7.19
N LYS A 56 -13.98 3.55 -8.33
CA LYS A 56 -13.21 3.69 -9.59
C LYS A 56 -12.07 4.71 -9.47
N ASP A 57 -12.25 5.70 -8.61
CA ASP A 57 -11.41 6.89 -8.44
C ASP A 57 -10.67 6.93 -7.09
N VAL A 58 -11.07 6.11 -6.11
CA VAL A 58 -10.48 6.11 -4.77
C VAL A 58 -10.39 4.72 -4.17
N VAL A 59 -9.26 4.43 -3.53
CA VAL A 59 -9.05 3.26 -2.68
C VAL A 59 -8.91 3.74 -1.24
N CYS A 60 -9.85 3.36 -0.38
CA CYS A 60 -9.81 3.68 1.04
C CYS A 60 -9.16 2.52 1.79
N LEU A 61 -8.06 2.81 2.46
CA LEU A 61 -7.30 1.89 3.28
C LEU A 61 -7.37 2.32 4.74
N SER A 62 -7.43 1.37 5.65
CA SER A 62 -7.09 1.59 7.06
C SER A 62 -5.84 0.80 7.41
N TYR A 63 -5.20 1.13 8.52
CA TYR A 63 -4.06 0.37 8.99
C TYR A 63 -4.03 0.19 10.50
N GLU A 64 -3.55 -0.98 10.93
CA GLU A 64 -3.27 -1.29 12.31
C GLU A 64 -1.77 -1.52 12.51
N CYS A 65 -1.21 -0.90 13.55
CA CYS A 65 0.19 -1.06 13.89
C CYS A 65 0.42 -0.72 15.37
N GLY A 66 1.56 -1.17 15.90
CA GLY A 66 2.02 -0.77 17.23
C GLY A 66 2.39 0.71 17.31
N THR A 67 2.38 1.29 18.51
CA THR A 67 2.59 2.73 18.75
C THR A 67 3.86 3.29 18.10
N GLY A 68 4.98 2.55 18.14
CA GLY A 68 6.23 2.97 17.50
C GLY A 68 6.12 3.06 15.98
N MET A 69 5.41 2.12 15.35
CA MET A 69 5.16 2.14 13.90
C MET A 69 4.21 3.27 13.51
N ALA A 70 3.21 3.60 14.34
CA ALA A 70 2.30 4.71 14.06
C ALA A 70 3.05 6.05 13.91
N MET A 71 4.06 6.30 14.75
CA MET A 71 4.90 7.50 14.64
C MET A 71 5.75 7.52 13.37
N LEU A 72 6.32 6.37 12.98
CA LEU A 72 7.10 6.25 11.75
C LEU A 72 6.23 6.44 10.50
N ILE A 73 5.01 5.87 10.52
CA ILE A 73 4.04 6.03 9.45
C ILE A 73 3.67 7.50 9.33
N ALA A 74 3.30 8.19 10.42
CA ALA A 74 2.96 9.61 10.36
C ALA A 74 4.05 10.47 9.70
N GLY A 75 5.33 10.23 10.01
CA GLY A 75 6.45 10.93 9.36
C GLY A 75 6.67 10.51 7.89
N ALA A 76 6.55 9.22 7.57
CA ALA A 76 6.69 8.73 6.19
C ALA A 76 5.56 9.22 5.28
N VAL A 77 4.36 9.32 5.84
CA VAL A 77 3.14 9.85 5.22
C VAL A 77 3.32 11.29 4.78
N GLU A 78 3.83 12.15 5.66
CA GLU A 78 4.10 13.56 5.34
C GLU A 78 5.13 13.69 4.21
N HIS A 79 6.13 12.81 4.19
CA HIS A 79 7.11 12.75 3.11
C HIS A 79 6.52 12.25 1.78
N LEU A 80 5.56 11.31 1.82
CA LEU A 80 4.89 10.78 0.65
C LEU A 80 3.91 11.78 0.04
N ASP A 81 3.17 12.53 0.85
CA ASP A 81 2.26 13.58 0.37
C ASP A 81 3.00 14.63 -0.48
N ASN A 82 4.21 15.01 -0.05
CA ASN A 82 5.08 15.92 -0.80
C ASN A 82 5.53 15.36 -2.16
N LYS A 83 5.62 14.03 -2.31
CA LYS A 83 6.04 13.36 -3.55
C LYS A 83 4.87 13.02 -4.48
N LEU A 84 3.69 12.81 -3.92
CA LEU A 84 2.47 12.43 -4.62
C LEU A 84 1.34 13.41 -4.28
N PRO A 85 1.51 14.71 -4.63
CA PRO A 85 0.57 15.74 -4.23
C PRO A 85 -0.82 15.42 -4.76
N HIS A 86 -1.82 15.40 -3.86
CA HIS A 86 -3.22 15.04 -4.14
C HIS A 86 -3.47 13.58 -4.58
N GLY A 87 -2.43 12.77 -4.73
CA GLY A 87 -2.52 11.33 -5.03
C GLY A 87 -2.82 10.48 -3.80
N ILE A 88 -2.51 10.99 -2.62
CA ILE A 88 -2.73 10.32 -1.35
C ILE A 88 -3.27 11.34 -0.33
N GLU A 89 -4.34 11.00 0.37
CA GLU A 89 -4.81 11.73 1.55
C GLU A 89 -4.64 10.81 2.76
N ILE A 90 -3.96 11.30 3.79
CA ILE A 90 -3.69 10.50 4.98
C ILE A 90 -4.28 11.17 6.20
N LYS A 91 -5.01 10.38 6.99
CA LYS A 91 -5.64 10.79 8.25
C LYS A 91 -5.03 9.95 9.36
N PRO A 92 -3.88 10.38 9.92
CA PRO A 92 -3.16 9.59 10.94
C PRO A 92 -4.01 9.34 12.19
N GLU A 93 -4.83 10.31 12.59
CA GLU A 93 -5.74 10.17 13.75
C GLU A 93 -6.77 9.06 13.55
N ASP A 94 -7.25 8.88 12.32
CA ASP A 94 -8.20 7.85 11.92
C ASP A 94 -7.50 6.56 11.46
N LYS A 95 -6.16 6.52 11.44
CA LYS A 95 -5.34 5.49 10.80
C LYS A 95 -5.82 5.12 9.39
N ARG A 96 -6.21 6.13 8.61
CA ARG A 96 -6.80 5.97 7.28
C ARG A 96 -5.93 6.59 6.22
N ILE A 97 -5.85 5.93 5.06
CA ILE A 97 -5.17 6.38 3.86
C ILE A 97 -6.16 6.27 2.70
N ASN A 98 -6.41 7.36 1.99
CA ASN A 98 -7.14 7.34 0.73
C ASN A 98 -6.14 7.52 -0.40
N LEU A 99 -6.15 6.61 -1.36
CA LEU A 99 -5.36 6.70 -2.58
C LEU A 99 -6.28 7.15 -3.71
N PHE A 100 -5.85 8.14 -4.49
CA PHE A 100 -6.55 8.65 -5.68
C PHE A 100 -5.70 8.34 -6.91
N PRO A 101 -5.86 7.15 -7.54
CA PRO A 101 -5.00 6.73 -8.65
C PRO A 101 -4.97 7.73 -9.81
N ASP A 102 -6.11 8.35 -10.12
CA ASP A 102 -6.26 9.34 -11.20
C ASP A 102 -5.43 10.62 -10.96
N HIS A 103 -4.99 10.87 -9.72
CA HIS A 103 -4.17 12.02 -9.35
C HIS A 103 -2.67 11.71 -9.33
N VAL A 104 -2.27 10.44 -9.40
CA VAL A 104 -0.86 10.03 -9.44
C VAL A 104 -0.31 10.20 -10.85
N LYS A 105 0.64 11.13 -11.02
CA LYS A 105 1.16 11.55 -12.34
C LYS A 105 1.65 10.38 -13.20
N GLU A 106 2.30 9.41 -12.59
CA GLU A 106 2.90 8.24 -13.25
C GLU A 106 1.86 7.30 -13.89
N ILE A 107 0.66 7.22 -13.31
CA ILE A 107 -0.40 6.33 -13.78
C ILE A 107 -1.61 7.07 -14.35
N ARG A 108 -1.68 8.40 -14.21
CA ARG A 108 -2.78 9.24 -14.66
C ARG A 108 -3.16 9.02 -16.13
N GLN A 109 -2.16 8.94 -17.02
CA GLN A 109 -2.42 8.69 -18.45
C GLN A 109 -3.06 7.33 -18.70
N ILE A 110 -2.72 6.31 -17.92
CA ILE A 110 -3.35 4.99 -18.01
C ILE A 110 -4.80 5.08 -17.51
N MET A 111 -5.03 5.82 -16.43
CA MET A 111 -6.35 6.02 -15.84
C MET A 111 -7.31 6.87 -16.69
N GLU A 112 -6.82 7.59 -17.71
CA GLU A 112 -7.69 8.24 -18.71
C GLU A 112 -8.48 7.23 -19.55
N TYR A 113 -7.88 6.07 -19.81
CA TYR A 113 -8.46 5.01 -20.65
C TYR A 113 -8.93 3.81 -19.85
N ALA A 114 -8.57 3.76 -18.57
CA ALA A 114 -8.78 2.61 -17.72
C ALA A 114 -9.45 3.01 -16.39
N GLN A 115 -10.21 2.11 -15.79
CA GLN A 115 -10.83 2.30 -14.49
C GLN A 115 -10.49 1.12 -13.58
N LEU A 116 -10.28 1.43 -12.30
CA LEU A 116 -10.04 0.42 -11.29
C LEU A 116 -11.35 -0.33 -10.99
N ASP A 117 -11.33 -1.65 -11.21
CA ASP A 117 -12.46 -2.53 -10.89
C ASP A 117 -12.29 -3.21 -9.53
N GLY A 118 -11.05 -3.43 -9.10
CA GLY A 118 -10.76 -4.23 -7.91
C GLY A 118 -9.28 -4.31 -7.57
N ILE A 119 -8.99 -4.61 -6.31
CA ILE A 119 -7.71 -5.12 -5.84
C ILE A 119 -8.03 -6.40 -5.07
N GLN A 120 -7.34 -7.48 -5.42
CA GLN A 120 -7.45 -8.78 -4.78
C GLN A 120 -6.13 -9.11 -4.11
N ILE A 121 -6.21 -9.58 -2.87
CA ILE A 121 -5.05 -10.00 -2.09
C ILE A 121 -4.96 -11.53 -2.21
N HIS A 122 -3.84 -12.00 -2.72
CA HIS A 122 -3.53 -13.42 -2.89
C HIS A 122 -2.39 -13.84 -1.95
N GLU A 123 -2.10 -15.14 -1.88
CA GLU A 123 -1.04 -15.68 -1.01
C GLU A 123 0.36 -15.21 -1.42
N ASP A 124 0.59 -14.96 -2.70
CA ASP A 124 1.89 -14.65 -3.28
C ASP A 124 1.98 -13.23 -3.87
N GLY A 125 0.91 -12.44 -3.79
CA GLY A 125 0.88 -11.11 -4.38
C GLY A 125 -0.46 -10.40 -4.32
N LEU A 126 -0.50 -9.24 -4.97
CA LEU A 126 -1.68 -8.44 -5.20
C LEU A 126 -2.06 -8.50 -6.68
N GLU A 127 -3.35 -8.61 -6.96
CA GLU A 127 -3.88 -8.48 -8.32
C GLU A 127 -4.77 -7.25 -8.40
N ILE A 128 -4.39 -6.33 -9.29
CA ILE A 128 -5.13 -5.10 -9.57
C ILE A 128 -5.92 -5.34 -10.86
N LEU A 129 -7.24 -5.25 -10.74
CA LEU A 129 -8.20 -5.45 -11.83
C LEU A 129 -8.55 -4.09 -12.43
N VAL A 130 -8.35 -3.96 -13.74
CA VAL A 130 -8.58 -2.71 -14.47
C VAL A 130 -9.35 -3.00 -15.75
N SER A 131 -10.43 -2.27 -16.01
CA SER A 131 -11.16 -2.33 -17.29
C SER A 131 -10.92 -1.07 -18.12
N LEU A 132 -11.13 -1.17 -19.43
CA LEU A 132 -11.18 0.03 -20.28
C LEU A 132 -12.44 0.82 -19.94
N ARG A 133 -12.34 2.15 -19.95
CA ARG A 133 -13.48 3.06 -19.77
C ARG A 133 -14.41 3.04 -20.98
#